data_AF-A0A7C1VGU9-F1
#
_entry.id   AF-A0A7C1VGU9-F1
#
_cell.length_a   1.000
_cell.length_b   1.000
_cell.length_c   1.000
_cell.angle_alpha   90.00
_cell.angle_beta   90.00
_cell.angle_gamma   90.00
#
_symmetry.space_group_name_H-M   'P 1'
#
loop_
_entity.id
_entity.type
_entity.pdbx_description
1 polymer ?
#
loop_
_entity_poly.entity_id
_entity_poly.type
_entity_poly.pdbx_seq_one_letter_code
_entity_poly.pdbx_strand_id
1 'polypeptide(L)'
;MNRGLFILLLTFGGFLSALGKLPAQDTGRTAFLLRGPFERSGLVFLAPNTLLVYTAWYILEQEEIEVTFTRAPIYIPDSWTVERCEFLLLHRVAGEERLSLSYQDEKGYALFFSFEREDGGWCTFVRQFIKRFRLLLGFAKEPGDIPFPAILEISQ
;
A
#
# COMPACT_ATOMS: atom_id res chain seq x y z
N MET A 1 68.77 -52.95 12.42
CA MET A 1 67.73 -53.93 12.05
C MET A 1 66.39 -53.31 12.43
N ASN A 2 65.57 -52.92 11.44
CA ASN A 2 64.11 -52.67 11.48
C ASN A 2 63.56 -51.69 12.56
N ARG A 3 62.66 -50.72 12.31
CA ARG A 3 61.69 -50.47 11.22
C ARG A 3 60.98 -49.12 11.50
N GLY A 4 60.66 -48.38 10.44
CA GLY A 4 59.42 -47.58 10.21
C GLY A 4 59.13 -46.39 11.13
N LEU A 5 59.12 -45.13 10.67
CA LEU A 5 58.19 -44.50 9.69
C LEU A 5 56.71 -44.67 10.10
N PHE A 6 56.09 -43.59 10.59
CA PHE A 6 54.79 -43.08 10.11
C PHE A 6 54.53 -41.71 10.76
N ILE A 7 54.85 -40.64 10.02
CA ILE A 7 54.39 -39.29 10.31
C ILE A 7 52.96 -39.21 9.80
N LEU A 8 51.98 -39.09 10.70
CA LEU A 8 50.58 -38.90 10.36
C LEU A 8 50.23 -37.43 10.55
N LEU A 9 50.49 -36.63 9.51
CA LEU A 9 50.03 -35.25 9.39
C LEU A 9 48.54 -35.26 9.00
N LEU A 10 47.66 -35.24 9.99
CA LEU A 10 46.23 -35.00 9.78
C LEU A 10 46.02 -33.51 9.53
N THR A 11 45.88 -33.16 8.26
CA THR A 11 45.43 -31.85 7.80
C THR A 11 44.00 -31.61 8.29
N PHE A 12 43.87 -30.83 9.36
CA PHE A 12 42.59 -30.29 9.84
C PHE A 12 42.22 -29.07 8.96
N GLY A 13 41.94 -29.33 7.68
CA GLY A 13 41.63 -28.31 6.69
C GLY A 13 40.24 -28.52 6.11
N GLY A 14 39.31 -27.62 6.43
CA GLY A 14 38.10 -27.42 5.63
C GLY A 14 36.79 -27.74 6.32
N PHE A 15 36.35 -26.89 7.26
CA PHE A 15 34.93 -26.79 7.62
C PHE A 15 34.60 -25.36 8.09
N LEU A 16 34.73 -24.39 7.18
CA LEU A 16 34.43 -22.97 7.47
C LEU A 16 33.76 -22.28 6.26
N SER A 17 32.82 -22.97 5.61
CA SER A 17 32.03 -22.42 4.50
C SER A 17 30.52 -22.61 4.67
N ALA A 18 30.04 -22.52 5.90
CA ALA A 18 28.62 -22.33 6.19
C ALA A 18 28.37 -20.91 6.70
N LEU A 19 28.86 -19.89 5.97
CA LEU A 19 28.22 -18.58 6.01
C LEU A 19 26.87 -18.77 5.31
N GLY A 20 25.88 -19.17 6.09
CA GLY A 20 24.49 -19.12 5.67
C GLY A 20 24.21 -17.73 5.12
N LYS A 21 23.65 -17.67 3.91
CA LYS A 21 23.01 -16.46 3.40
C LYS A 21 21.98 -16.05 4.46
N LEU A 22 22.31 -15.07 5.29
CA LEU A 22 21.30 -14.41 6.11
C LEU A 22 20.23 -13.93 5.13
N PRO A 23 18.95 -14.25 5.36
CA PRO A 23 17.90 -13.73 4.51
C PRO A 23 18.07 -12.21 4.47
N ALA A 24 18.11 -11.65 3.26
CA ALA A 24 18.11 -10.21 3.08
C ALA A 24 16.91 -9.70 3.90
N GLN A 25 17.21 -8.93 4.94
CA GLN A 25 16.19 -8.33 5.78
C GLN A 25 15.39 -7.44 4.84
N ASP A 26 14.18 -7.87 4.49
CA ASP A 26 13.24 -7.08 3.73
C ASP A 26 13.01 -5.81 4.54
N THR A 27 13.68 -4.73 4.16
CA THR A 27 13.48 -3.42 4.74
C THR A 27 12.16 -2.92 4.18
N GLY A 28 11.07 -3.54 4.62
CA GLY A 28 9.72 -3.27 4.16
C GLY A 28 9.48 -1.76 4.23
N ARG A 29 8.99 -1.19 3.14
CA ARG A 29 8.70 0.24 3.09
C ARG A 29 7.49 0.49 3.98
N THR A 30 7.45 1.60 4.71
CA THR A 30 6.35 1.90 5.63
C THR A 30 5.71 3.21 5.24
N ALA A 31 4.39 3.21 5.04
CA ALA A 31 3.61 4.43 4.90
C ALA A 31 2.97 4.81 6.23
N PHE A 32 3.06 6.08 6.60
CA PHE A 32 2.49 6.62 7.83
C PHE A 32 1.37 7.59 7.51
N LEU A 33 0.29 7.54 8.28
CA LEU A 33 -0.74 8.57 8.26
C LEU A 33 -0.14 9.87 8.79
N LEU A 34 0.03 10.85 7.90
CA LEU A 34 0.61 12.15 8.22
C LEU A 34 -0.42 13.07 8.90
N ARG A 35 -1.64 13.12 8.35
CA ARG A 35 -2.74 13.96 8.88
C ARG A 35 -4.12 13.48 8.40
N GLY A 36 -5.16 13.84 9.15
CA GLY A 36 -6.56 13.43 8.91
C GLY A 36 -7.01 12.24 9.77
N PRO A 37 -8.17 11.62 9.46
CA PRO A 37 -9.10 12.04 8.41
C PRO A 37 -9.78 13.38 8.75
N PHE A 38 -9.85 14.28 7.79
CA PHE A 38 -10.64 15.50 7.88
C PHE A 38 -11.93 15.35 7.09
N GLU A 39 -13.05 15.72 7.71
CA GLU A 39 -14.33 15.84 7.03
C GLU A 39 -14.27 16.98 6.00
N ARG A 40 -14.75 16.71 4.79
CA ARG A 40 -14.83 17.66 3.68
C ARG A 40 -16.16 17.49 2.92
N SER A 41 -16.54 18.54 2.21
CA SER A 41 -17.67 18.51 1.28
C SER A 41 -17.14 18.50 -0.15
N GLY A 42 -17.56 17.50 -0.91
CA GLY A 42 -17.30 17.38 -2.34
C GLY A 42 -16.07 16.54 -2.69
N LEU A 43 -16.12 15.95 -3.89
CA LEU A 43 -14.96 15.34 -4.57
C LEU A 43 -14.52 16.24 -5.72
N VAL A 44 -13.24 16.63 -5.74
CA VAL A 44 -12.67 17.63 -6.68
C VAL A 44 -12.77 17.20 -8.15
N PHE A 45 -12.62 15.90 -8.43
CA PHE A 45 -12.65 15.33 -9.78
C PHE A 45 -14.05 14.97 -10.29
N LEU A 46 -15.09 15.25 -9.49
CA LEU A 46 -16.47 15.17 -9.94
C LEU A 46 -17.00 16.58 -10.16
N ALA A 47 -18.05 16.71 -10.98
CA ALA A 47 -18.79 17.98 -11.07
C ALA A 47 -19.18 18.46 -9.66
N PRO A 48 -19.29 19.79 -9.43
CA PRO A 48 -19.57 20.35 -8.11
C PRO A 48 -20.68 19.61 -7.36
N ASN A 49 -20.34 19.06 -6.18
CA ASN A 49 -21.21 18.20 -5.40
C ASN A 49 -21.04 18.45 -3.89
N THR A 50 -22.03 18.02 -3.10
CA THR A 50 -22.05 18.18 -1.64
C THR A 50 -21.87 16.84 -0.92
N LEU A 51 -21.11 15.92 -1.54
CA LEU A 51 -20.86 14.60 -0.96
C LEU A 51 -20.04 14.76 0.32
N LEU A 52 -20.46 14.09 1.39
CA LEU A 52 -19.68 13.99 2.61
C LEU A 52 -18.50 13.03 2.36
N VAL A 53 -17.29 13.54 2.52
CA VAL A 53 -16.06 12.76 2.32
C VAL A 53 -15.09 12.96 3.48
N TYR A 54 -14.19 12.00 3.63
CA TYR A 54 -13.15 12.03 4.65
C TYR A 54 -11.80 11.85 3.98
N THR A 55 -10.93 12.84 4.11
CA THR A 55 -9.63 12.86 3.43
C THR A 55 -8.50 12.75 4.44
N ALA A 56 -7.53 11.91 4.14
CA ALA A 56 -6.31 11.75 4.91
C ALA A 56 -5.09 11.73 3.98
N TRP A 57 -3.93 12.08 4.51
CA TRP A 57 -2.67 12.13 3.75
C TRP A 57 -1.67 11.20 4.40
N TYR A 58 -1.00 10.42 3.58
CA TYR A 58 0.05 9.49 3.96
C TYR A 58 1.40 9.99 3.47
N ILE A 59 2.47 9.61 4.15
CA ILE A 59 3.84 9.80 3.69
C ILE A 59 4.47 8.43 3.45
N LEU A 60 5.02 8.22 2.25
CA LEU A 60 5.78 7.03 1.86
C LEU A 60 7.03 7.46 1.10
N GLU A 61 8.22 7.18 1.62
CA GLU A 61 9.49 7.52 0.94
C GLU A 61 9.59 8.98 0.46
N GLN A 62 9.07 9.92 1.26
CA GLN A 62 8.99 11.38 0.99
C GLN A 62 7.87 11.80 0.01
N GLU A 63 7.08 10.87 -0.50
CA GLU A 63 5.90 11.16 -1.31
C GLU A 63 4.64 11.25 -0.45
N GLU A 64 3.86 12.32 -0.66
CA GLU A 64 2.56 12.48 -0.04
C GLU A 64 1.47 11.81 -0.89
N ILE A 65 0.65 10.97 -0.26
CA ILE A 65 -0.45 10.25 -0.92
C ILE A 65 -1.75 10.70 -0.26
N GLU A 66 -2.64 11.31 -1.04
CA GLU A 66 -3.98 11.67 -0.56
C GLU A 66 -4.92 10.48 -0.73
N VAL A 67 -5.65 10.15 0.33
CA VAL A 67 -6.68 9.12 0.32
C VAL A 67 -7.99 9.70 0.80
N THR A 68 -9.02 9.63 -0.04
CA THR A 68 -10.37 10.12 0.26
C THR A 68 -11.36 8.95 0.34
N PHE A 69 -12.18 8.93 1.37
CA PHE A 69 -13.20 7.93 1.63
C PHE A 69 -14.61 8.55 1.61
N THR A 70 -15.57 7.82 1.06
CA THR A 70 -16.99 8.14 1.22
C THR A 70 -17.86 6.88 1.20
N ARG A 71 -19.00 6.94 1.90
CA ARG A 71 -20.08 5.94 1.81
C ARG A 71 -21.20 6.37 0.86
N ALA A 72 -21.11 7.58 0.31
CA ALA A 72 -22.08 8.01 -0.68
C ALA A 72 -21.90 7.21 -1.98
N PRO A 73 -23.00 6.86 -2.67
CA PRO A 73 -22.90 6.18 -3.96
C PRO A 73 -22.20 7.09 -4.97
N ILE A 74 -21.23 6.54 -5.69
CA ILE A 74 -20.47 7.25 -6.72
C ILE A 74 -20.79 6.66 -8.09
N TYR A 75 -21.21 7.52 -9.01
CA TYR A 75 -21.28 7.16 -10.43
C TYR A 75 -19.88 7.30 -11.05
N ILE A 76 -19.35 6.23 -11.64
CA ILE A 76 -18.10 6.27 -12.41
C ILE A 76 -18.41 6.78 -13.83
N PRO A 77 -17.84 7.92 -14.27
CA PRO A 77 -18.01 8.39 -15.63
C PRO A 77 -17.37 7.44 -16.66
N ASP A 78 -17.97 7.30 -17.84
CA ASP A 78 -17.43 6.48 -18.94
C ASP A 78 -16.08 6.98 -19.47
N SER A 79 -15.72 8.23 -19.15
CA SER A 79 -14.41 8.80 -19.50
C SER A 79 -13.27 8.22 -18.67
N TRP A 80 -13.55 7.56 -17.54
CA TRP A 80 -12.54 6.96 -16.68
C TRP A 80 -12.10 5.62 -17.24
N THR A 81 -10.79 5.36 -17.22
CA THR A 81 -10.22 4.12 -17.75
C THR A 81 -10.06 3.09 -16.65
N VAL A 82 -10.32 1.82 -16.95
CA VAL A 82 -10.10 0.73 -16.00
C VAL A 82 -8.60 0.48 -15.86
N GLU A 83 -8.12 0.51 -14.62
CA GLU A 83 -6.75 0.17 -14.24
C GLU A 83 -6.75 -1.10 -13.40
N ARG A 84 -5.83 -2.01 -13.71
CA ARG A 84 -5.69 -3.28 -12.99
C ARG A 84 -4.51 -3.24 -12.04
N CYS A 85 -4.78 -3.50 -10.76
CA CYS A 85 -3.77 -3.74 -9.74
C CYS A 85 -3.98 -5.14 -9.16
N GLU A 86 -3.28 -6.13 -9.74
CA GLU A 86 -3.51 -7.55 -9.47
C GLU A 86 -4.99 -7.96 -9.69
N PHE A 87 -5.69 -8.28 -8.60
CA PHE A 87 -7.10 -8.66 -8.56
C PHE A 87 -8.04 -7.47 -8.31
N LEU A 88 -7.49 -6.28 -8.04
CA LEU A 88 -8.27 -5.06 -7.87
C LEU A 88 -8.56 -4.43 -9.23
N LEU A 89 -9.83 -4.05 -9.41
CA LEU A 89 -10.28 -3.21 -10.50
C LEU A 89 -10.43 -1.79 -9.97
N LEU A 90 -9.65 -0.89 -10.55
CA LEU A 90 -9.62 0.52 -10.23
C LEU A 90 -10.05 1.31 -11.46
N HIS A 91 -10.44 2.55 -11.26
CA HIS A 91 -10.71 3.48 -12.35
C HIS A 91 -9.77 4.67 -12.25
N ARG A 92 -9.00 4.93 -13.30
CA ARG A 92 -8.19 6.15 -13.41
C ARG A 92 -9.10 7.31 -13.78
N VAL A 93 -9.02 8.35 -12.96
CA VAL A 93 -9.78 9.58 -13.12
C VAL A 93 -9.25 10.34 -14.34
N ALA A 94 -10.14 10.69 -15.25
CA ALA A 94 -9.80 11.44 -16.45
C ALA A 94 -9.58 12.94 -16.16
N GLY A 95 -8.63 13.56 -16.86
CA GLY A 95 -8.39 15.01 -16.81
C GLY A 95 -7.51 15.48 -15.65
N GLU A 96 -7.01 14.58 -14.81
CA GLU A 96 -6.10 14.89 -13.71
C GLU A 96 -4.64 14.87 -14.16
N GLU A 97 -3.85 15.85 -13.72
CA GLU A 97 -2.39 15.86 -13.96
C GLU A 97 -1.67 14.78 -13.13
N ARG A 98 -2.22 14.48 -11.94
CA ARG A 98 -1.72 13.48 -11.01
C ARG A 98 -2.36 12.11 -11.27
N LEU A 99 -1.69 11.05 -10.85
CA LEU A 99 -2.31 9.72 -10.85
C LEU A 99 -3.41 9.70 -9.79
N SER A 100 -4.66 9.78 -10.23
CA SER A 100 -5.84 9.69 -9.38
C SER A 100 -6.62 8.41 -9.72
N LEU A 101 -6.82 7.55 -8.72
CA LEU A 101 -7.46 6.24 -8.86
C LEU A 101 -8.67 6.15 -7.95
N SER A 102 -9.75 5.54 -8.45
CA SER A 102 -10.94 5.21 -7.69
C SER A 102 -11.10 3.71 -7.51
N TYR A 103 -11.44 3.33 -6.28
CA TYR A 103 -11.83 1.99 -5.90
C TYR A 103 -13.26 2.02 -5.37
N GLN A 104 -14.15 1.16 -5.91
CA GLN A 104 -15.49 0.96 -5.37
C GLN A 104 -15.60 -0.44 -4.79
N ASP A 105 -16.10 -0.51 -3.55
CA ASP A 105 -16.40 -1.78 -2.89
C ASP A 105 -17.88 -2.14 -3.08
N GLU A 106 -18.15 -3.43 -3.25
CA GLU A 106 -19.50 -3.97 -3.39
C GLU A 106 -20.39 -3.69 -2.17
N LYS A 107 -19.79 -3.41 -1.00
CA LYS A 107 -20.51 -3.10 0.25
C LYS A 107 -20.83 -1.61 0.40
N GLY A 108 -20.67 -0.81 -0.66
CA GLY A 108 -21.20 0.55 -0.72
C GLY A 108 -20.29 1.64 -0.15
N TYR A 109 -18.97 1.52 -0.36
CA TYR A 109 -18.06 2.63 -0.13
C TYR A 109 -17.12 2.83 -1.32
N ALA A 110 -16.61 4.05 -1.45
CA ALA A 110 -15.60 4.41 -2.42
C ALA A 110 -14.35 4.94 -1.71
N LEU A 111 -13.20 4.58 -2.27
CA LEU A 111 -11.90 5.15 -1.94
C LEU A 111 -11.32 5.82 -3.18
N PHE A 112 -10.65 6.94 -2.99
CA PHE A 112 -9.91 7.65 -4.02
C PHE A 112 -8.48 7.85 -3.54
N PHE A 113 -7.53 7.59 -4.42
CA PHE A 113 -6.10 7.72 -4.14
C PHE A 113 -5.54 8.73 -5.12
N SER A 114 -4.79 9.71 -4.65
CA SER A 114 -4.06 10.65 -5.50
C SER A 114 -2.59 10.63 -5.12
N PHE A 115 -1.74 10.37 -6.12
CA PHE A 115 -0.29 10.28 -6.00
C PHE A 115 0.36 11.47 -6.70
N GLU A 116 1.39 12.05 -6.08
CA GLU A 116 2.12 13.14 -6.70
C GLU A 116 2.92 12.66 -7.92
N ARG A 117 3.33 11.39 -7.92
CA ARG A 117 4.10 10.80 -9.02
C ARG A 117 3.49 9.47 -9.43
N GLU A 118 3.50 9.21 -10.74
CA GLU A 118 3.21 7.89 -11.28
C GLU A 118 4.50 7.06 -11.26
N ASP A 119 4.91 6.66 -10.05
CA ASP A 119 5.93 5.63 -9.90
C ASP A 119 5.27 4.25 -9.74
N GLY A 120 6.00 3.17 -10.01
CA GLY A 120 5.43 1.81 -9.95
C GLY A 120 4.96 1.36 -8.55
N GLY A 121 5.11 2.19 -7.50
CA GLY A 121 4.77 1.86 -6.13
C GLY A 121 3.29 1.97 -5.78
N TRP A 122 2.49 2.68 -6.61
CA TRP A 122 1.08 2.97 -6.29
C TRP A 122 0.25 1.71 -6.05
N CYS A 123 0.45 0.65 -6.86
CA CYS A 123 -0.37 -0.56 -6.77
C CYS A 123 -0.14 -1.29 -5.44
N THR A 124 1.11 -1.38 -4.98
CA THR A 124 1.43 -1.97 -3.68
C THR A 124 0.80 -1.17 -2.55
N PHE A 125 0.86 0.16 -2.59
CA PHE A 125 0.20 1.02 -1.61
C PHE A 125 -1.32 0.79 -1.58
N VAL A 126 -2.00 0.90 -2.72
CA VAL A 126 -3.46 0.74 -2.83
C VAL A 126 -3.90 -0.61 -2.29
N ARG A 127 -3.19 -1.68 -2.66
CA ARG A 127 -3.49 -3.04 -2.20
C ARG A 127 -3.39 -3.17 -0.68
N GLN A 128 -2.28 -2.71 -0.09
CA GLN A 128 -2.07 -2.80 1.36
C GLN A 128 -3.05 -1.90 2.12
N PHE A 129 -3.33 -0.70 1.59
CA PHE A 129 -4.33 0.20 2.14
C PHE A 129 -5.71 -0.47 2.17
N ILE A 130 -6.22 -0.93 1.03
CA ILE A 130 -7.56 -1.54 0.93
C ILE A 130 -7.67 -2.76 1.84
N LYS A 131 -6.64 -3.62 1.87
CA LYS A 131 -6.59 -4.79 2.75
C LYS A 131 -6.74 -4.38 4.22
N ARG A 132 -5.95 -3.42 4.69
CA ARG A 132 -5.97 -2.97 6.08
C ARG A 132 -7.24 -2.18 6.41
N PHE A 133 -7.67 -1.30 5.52
CA PHE A 133 -8.89 -0.51 5.63
C PHE A 133 -10.12 -1.40 5.80
N ARG A 134 -10.28 -2.43 4.96
CA ARG A 134 -11.40 -3.39 5.07
C ARG A 134 -11.42 -4.13 6.40
N LEU A 135 -10.25 -4.52 6.90
CA LEU A 135 -10.13 -5.15 8.21
C LEU A 135 -10.59 -4.19 9.32
N LEU A 136 -10.12 -2.94 9.29
CA LEU A 136 -10.48 -1.93 10.29
C LEU A 136 -11.96 -1.50 10.17
N LEU A 137 -12.52 -1.46 8.96
CA LEU A 137 -13.93 -1.17 8.71
C LEU A 137 -14.86 -2.16 9.40
N GLY A 138 -14.44 -3.42 9.58
CA GLY A 138 -15.19 -4.42 10.35
C GLY A 138 -15.33 -4.10 11.84
N PHE A 139 -14.55 -3.14 12.37
CA PHE A 139 -14.61 -2.69 13.76
C PHE A 139 -15.26 -1.31 13.92
N ALA A 140 -15.56 -0.60 12.84
CA ALA A 140 -16.26 0.69 12.87
C ALA A 140 -17.72 0.47 13.31
N LYS A 141 -18.15 1.18 14.36
CA LYS A 141 -19.50 1.03 14.94
C LYS A 141 -20.44 2.12 14.44
N GLU A 142 -19.91 3.32 14.26
CA GLU A 142 -20.68 4.49 13.87
C GLU A 142 -20.30 4.96 12.45
N PRO A 143 -21.20 5.64 11.73
CA PRO A 143 -20.88 6.22 10.42
C PRO A 143 -19.70 7.21 10.47
N GLY A 144 -19.45 7.87 11.59
CA GLY A 144 -18.30 8.76 11.79
C GLY A 144 -16.99 8.03 12.10
N ASP A 145 -17.02 6.72 12.37
CA ASP A 145 -15.81 5.94 12.59
C ASP A 145 -15.16 5.64 11.24
N ILE A 146 -14.18 6.46 10.86
CA ILE A 146 -13.49 6.32 9.58
C ILE A 146 -12.18 5.57 9.77
N PRO A 147 -12.08 4.32 9.26
CA PRO A 147 -11.05 3.38 9.68
C PRO A 147 -9.74 3.54 8.88
N PHE A 148 -9.25 4.77 8.75
CA PHE A 148 -7.97 5.05 8.10
C PHE A 148 -6.82 4.37 8.87
N PRO A 149 -6.05 3.46 8.24
CA PRO A 149 -4.92 2.83 8.89
C PRO A 149 -3.85 3.86 9.28
N ALA A 150 -3.38 3.85 10.53
CA ALA A 150 -2.31 4.78 10.93
C ALA A 150 -0.94 4.42 10.31
N ILE A 151 -0.67 3.12 10.13
CA ILE A 151 0.57 2.57 9.59
C ILE A 151 0.23 1.51 8.56
N LEU A 152 0.97 1.49 7.45
CA LEU A 152 0.89 0.48 6.40
C LEU A 152 2.28 -0.08 6.10
N GLU A 153 2.42 -1.39 6.24
CA GLU A 153 3.60 -2.12 5.79
C GLU A 153 3.47 -2.41 4.30
N ILE A 154 4.40 -1.87 3.52
CA ILE A 154 4.50 -2.00 2.07
C ILE A 154 5.50 -3.11 1.78
N SER A 155 5.02 -4.36 1.85
CA SER A 155 5.75 -5.54 1.37
C SER A 155 5.54 -5.70 -0.13
N GLN A 156 6.62 -6.00 -0.87
CA GLN A 156 6.55 -6.34 -2.29
C GLN A 156 5.77 -7.65 -2.50
#